data_AF-A0A920TJU3-F1
#
_entry.id   AF-A0A920TJU3-F1
#
_cell.length_a   1.000
_cell.length_b   1.000
_cell.length_c   1.000
_cell.angle_alpha   90.00
_cell.angle_beta   90.00
_cell.angle_gamma   90.00
#
_symmetry.space_group_name_H-M   'P 1'
#
loop_
_entity.id
_entity.type
_entity.pdbx_description
1 polymer ?
#
loop_
_entity_poly.entity_id
_entity_poly.type
_entity_poly.pdbx_seq_one_letter_code
_entity_poly.pdbx_strand_id
1 'polypeptide(L)'
;MDRTIHEMIPCPKCNGTRLRKESRAVIVGGCNLGKISAMTIKDGKKFFKNLKLSATDTKIAAQILKEINNRLGFLVDVGLEYLTLDRSATTLSGGEAQRIRLATQIGSKLMGVLYILENLQ
;
A
#
# COMPACT_ATOMS: atom_id res chain seq x y z
N MET A 1 1.54 39.15 12.64
CA MET A 1 1.70 37.78 13.19
C MET A 1 1.57 36.83 12.00
N ASP A 2 2.68 36.65 11.29
CA ASP A 2 2.74 35.96 10.01
C ASP A 2 2.62 34.44 10.22
N ARG A 3 1.50 33.85 9.79
CA ARG A 3 1.29 32.40 9.81
C ARG A 3 1.60 31.88 8.41
N THR A 4 2.88 31.70 8.09
CA THR A 4 3.31 31.06 6.85
C THR A 4 2.82 29.61 6.86
N ILE A 5 1.77 29.34 6.06
CA ILE A 5 1.24 28.00 5.82
C ILE A 5 2.39 27.14 5.27
N HIS A 6 2.87 26.19 6.07
CA HIS A 6 3.82 25.18 5.62
C HIS A 6 3.06 24.14 4.80
N GLU A 7 2.83 24.46 3.53
CA GLU A 7 2.18 23.56 2.59
C GLU A 7 3.19 22.46 2.19
N MET A 8 2.75 21.19 2.22
CA MET A 8 3.62 20.08 1.83
C MET A 8 3.82 20.06 0.31
N ILE A 9 4.94 20.60 -0.14
CA ILE A 9 5.32 20.62 -1.56
C ILE A 9 6.06 19.32 -1.92
N PRO A 10 5.71 18.64 -3.02
CA PRO A 10 6.46 17.48 -3.50
C PRO A 10 7.92 17.83 -3.77
N CYS A 11 8.84 16.99 -3.29
CA CYS A 11 10.27 17.20 -3.53
C CYS A 11 10.58 17.21 -5.05
N PRO A 12 11.22 18.25 -5.61
CA PRO A 12 11.46 18.38 -7.04
C PRO A 12 12.46 17.35 -7.61
N LYS A 13 13.25 16.69 -6.75
CA LYS A 13 14.20 15.65 -7.18
C LYS A 13 13.52 14.29 -7.41
N CYS A 14 12.58 13.93 -6.54
CA CYS A 14 11.90 12.63 -6.57
C CYS A 14 10.42 12.72 -6.96
N ASN A 15 9.88 13.93 -7.17
CA ASN A 15 8.47 14.25 -7.38
C ASN A 15 7.56 13.60 -6.34
N GLY A 16 7.97 13.64 -5.08
CA GLY A 16 7.19 13.06 -3.98
C GLY A 16 7.29 11.54 -3.82
N THR A 17 7.96 10.81 -4.72
CA THR A 17 8.06 9.33 -4.63
C THR A 17 8.95 8.84 -3.49
N ARG A 18 9.81 9.70 -2.92
CA ARG A 18 10.77 9.38 -1.83
C ARG A 18 11.79 8.30 -2.20
N LEU A 19 11.96 8.03 -3.50
CA LEU A 19 12.90 7.05 -4.04
C LEU A 19 14.10 7.72 -4.72
N ARG A 20 15.27 7.05 -4.67
CA ARG A 20 16.45 7.43 -5.45
C ARG A 20 16.19 7.24 -6.95
N LYS A 21 17.03 7.84 -7.80
CA LYS A 21 16.85 7.77 -9.27
C LYS A 21 16.99 6.33 -9.77
N GLU A 22 17.94 5.59 -9.22
CA GLU A 22 18.23 4.18 -9.55
C GLU A 22 17.04 3.28 -9.18
N SER A 23 16.46 3.48 -7.99
CA SER A 23 15.27 2.72 -7.56
C SER A 23 14.04 3.00 -8.44
N ARG A 24 13.90 4.22 -8.97
CA ARG A 24 12.82 4.57 -9.92
C ARG A 24 13.01 3.98 -11.31
N ALA A 25 14.24 3.59 -11.66
CA ALA A 25 14.54 2.95 -12.93
C ALA A 25 14.17 1.46 -12.95
N VAL A 26 13.91 0.85 -11.78
CA VAL A 26 13.44 -0.54 -11.70
C VAL A 26 11.96 -0.61 -12.08
N ILE A 27 11.66 -1.41 -13.11
CA ILE A 27 10.32 -1.56 -13.68
C ILE A 27 9.82 -2.99 -13.46
N VAL A 28 8.59 -3.12 -12.97
CA VAL A 28 7.85 -4.37 -12.86
C VAL A 28 6.54 -4.20 -13.63
N GLY A 29 6.25 -5.09 -14.59
CA GLY A 29 5.01 -5.01 -15.37
C GLY A 29 4.78 -3.66 -16.07
N GLY A 30 5.86 -3.00 -16.51
CA GLY A 30 5.78 -1.69 -17.15
C GLY A 30 5.59 -0.49 -16.21
N CYS A 31 5.58 -0.70 -14.88
CA CYS A 31 5.48 0.37 -13.89
C CYS A 31 6.67 0.37 -12.91
N ASN A 32 7.13 1.56 -12.51
CA ASN A 32 8.09 1.67 -11.41
C ASN A 32 7.38 1.60 -10.05
N LEU A 33 8.16 1.41 -8.98
CA LEU A 33 7.63 1.28 -7.61
C LEU A 33 6.82 2.51 -7.18
N GLY A 34 7.27 3.73 -7.51
CA GLY A 34 6.55 4.95 -7.16
C GLY A 34 5.15 5.00 -7.78
N LYS A 35 5.03 4.61 -9.06
CA LYS A 35 3.73 4.54 -9.75
C LYS A 35 2.84 3.46 -9.16
N ILE A 36 3.40 2.30 -8.81
CA ILE A 36 2.65 1.20 -8.17
C ILE A 36 2.13 1.65 -6.79
N SER A 37 2.95 2.32 -5.99
CA SER A 37 2.54 2.82 -4.67
C SER A 37 1.49 3.92 -4.73
N ALA A 38 1.48 4.72 -5.80
CA ALA A 38 0.48 5.76 -6.05
C ALA A 38 -0.85 5.23 -6.60
N MET A 39 -0.95 3.94 -6.96
CA MET A 39 -2.23 3.33 -7.34
C MET A 39 -3.13 3.17 -6.12
N THR A 40 -4.45 3.21 -6.34
CA THR A 40 -5.40 2.78 -5.31
C THR A 40 -5.14 1.30 -4.98
N ILE A 41 -5.47 0.86 -3.76
CA ILE A 41 -5.33 -0.53 -3.34
C ILE A 41 -6.14 -1.44 -4.28
N LYS A 42 -7.31 -0.99 -4.75
CA LYS A 42 -8.11 -1.69 -5.76
C LYS A 42 -7.34 -1.92 -7.05
N ASP A 43 -6.71 -0.88 -7.58
CA ASP A 43 -5.99 -0.94 -8.84
C ASP A 43 -4.65 -1.68 -8.69
N GLY A 44 -3.97 -1.51 -7.55
CA GLY A 44 -2.79 -2.30 -7.18
C GLY A 44 -3.10 -3.80 -7.12
N LYS A 45 -4.24 -4.18 -6.51
CA LYS A 45 -4.69 -5.59 -6.48
C LYS A 45 -4.94 -6.13 -7.89
N LYS A 46 -5.59 -5.35 -8.76
CA LYS A 46 -5.79 -5.72 -10.17
C LYS A 46 -4.45 -5.83 -10.92
N PHE A 47 -3.53 -4.90 -10.69
CA PHE A 47 -2.21 -4.89 -11.29
C PHE A 47 -1.44 -6.19 -10.97
N PHE A 48 -1.32 -6.54 -9.68
CA PHE A 48 -0.59 -7.75 -9.28
C PHE A 48 -1.30 -9.05 -9.65
N LYS A 49 -2.63 -9.05 -9.73
CA LYS A 49 -3.39 -10.21 -10.23
C LYS A 49 -3.18 -10.47 -11.73
N ASN A 50 -3.00 -9.40 -12.50
CA ASN A 50 -2.83 -9.47 -13.96
C ASN A 50 -1.37 -9.36 -14.40
N LEU A 51 -0.42 -9.32 -13.46
CA LEU A 51 1.00 -9.18 -13.75
C LEU A 51 1.51 -10.42 -14.47
N LYS A 52 2.00 -10.24 -15.70
CA LYS A 52 2.65 -11.30 -16.48
C LYS A 52 4.16 -11.22 -16.29
N LEU A 53 4.75 -12.34 -15.89
CA LEU A 53 6.19 -12.49 -15.67
C LEU A 53 6.70 -13.66 -16.52
N SER A 54 8.02 -13.75 -16.70
CA SER A 54 8.64 -14.94 -17.30
C SER A 54 8.39 -16.19 -16.43
N ALA A 55 8.57 -17.39 -16.99
CA ALA A 55 8.39 -18.62 -16.23
C ALA A 55 9.34 -18.71 -15.01
N THR A 56 10.57 -18.23 -15.16
CA THR A 56 11.57 -18.19 -14.09
C THR A 56 11.19 -17.18 -13.01
N ASP A 57 10.86 -15.95 -13.42
CA ASP A 57 10.48 -14.89 -12.48
C ASP A 57 9.18 -15.23 -11.72
N THR A 58 8.23 -15.88 -12.39
CA THR A 58 6.99 -16.33 -11.77
C THR A 58 7.27 -17.33 -10.65
N LYS A 59 8.20 -18.28 -10.85
CA LYS A 59 8.58 -19.24 -9.81
C LYS A 59 9.24 -18.56 -8.63
N ILE A 60 10.16 -17.61 -8.88
CA ILE A 60 10.87 -16.87 -7.84
C ILE A 60 9.91 -15.97 -7.05
N ALA A 61 9.03 -15.26 -7.76
CA ALA A 61 8.13 -14.27 -7.17
C ALA A 61 6.82 -14.87 -6.63
N ALA A 62 6.54 -16.16 -6.85
CA ALA A 62 5.24 -16.78 -6.53
C ALA A 62 4.80 -16.53 -5.08
N GLN A 63 5.70 -16.72 -4.12
CA GLN A 63 5.39 -16.52 -2.70
C GLN A 63 5.17 -15.04 -2.37
N ILE A 64 5.97 -14.15 -2.98
CA ILE A 64 5.87 -12.70 -2.79
C ILE A 64 4.55 -12.19 -3.37
N LEU A 65 4.20 -12.59 -4.60
CA LEU A 65 2.95 -12.22 -5.26
C LEU A 65 1.73 -12.73 -4.51
N LYS A 66 1.80 -13.96 -3.96
CA LYS A 66 0.75 -14.49 -3.09
C LYS A 66 0.53 -13.61 -1.87
N GLU A 67 1.61 -13.22 -1.19
CA GLU A 67 1.53 -12.38 0.00
C GLU A 67 1.03 -10.96 -0.30
N ILE A 68 1.50 -10.34 -1.39
CA ILE A 68 1.00 -9.03 -1.84
C ILE A 68 -0.49 -9.09 -2.12
N ASN A 69 -0.95 -10.07 -2.90
CA ASN A 69 -2.37 -10.23 -3.23
C ASN A 69 -3.23 -10.47 -1.97
N ASN A 70 -2.74 -11.22 -0.99
CA ASN A 70 -3.44 -11.42 0.28
C ASN A 70 -3.57 -10.12 1.07
N ARG A 71 -2.48 -9.37 1.24
CA ARG A 71 -2.48 -8.10 2.00
C ARG A 71 -3.37 -7.04 1.36
N LEU A 72 -3.27 -6.88 0.05
CA LEU A 72 -4.18 -6.00 -0.70
C LEU A 72 -5.62 -6.51 -0.62
N GLY A 73 -5.81 -7.84 -0.58
CA GLY A 73 -7.10 -8.48 -0.30
C GLY A 73 -7.70 -8.01 1.02
N PHE A 74 -6.99 -8.17 2.13
CA PHE A 74 -7.48 -7.77 3.46
C PHE A 74 -7.84 -6.29 3.53
N LEU A 75 -7.06 -5.41 2.90
CA LEU A 75 -7.36 -3.99 2.83
C LEU A 75 -8.65 -3.69 2.05
N VAL A 76 -8.91 -4.44 0.98
CA VAL A 76 -10.19 -4.35 0.24
C VAL A 76 -11.34 -4.87 1.11
N ASP A 77 -11.15 -5.98 1.82
CA ASP A 77 -12.20 -6.61 2.63
C ASP A 77 -12.65 -5.70 3.81
N VAL A 78 -11.73 -4.89 4.35
CA VAL A 78 -12.07 -3.85 5.36
C VAL A 78 -12.48 -2.50 4.74
N GLY A 79 -12.74 -2.46 3.43
CA GLY A 79 -13.28 -1.28 2.74
C GLY A 79 -12.31 -0.12 2.54
N LEU A 80 -10.99 -0.38 2.47
CA LEU A 80 -9.97 0.64 2.24
C LEU A 80 -9.48 0.70 0.79
N GLU A 81 -10.23 0.12 -0.13
CA GLU A 81 -9.81 -0.07 -1.53
C GLU A 81 -9.53 1.24 -2.31
N TYR A 82 -10.08 2.36 -1.85
CA TYR A 82 -9.90 3.71 -2.42
C TYR A 82 -8.59 4.40 -2.01
N LEU A 83 -7.91 3.89 -0.97
CA LEU A 83 -6.64 4.47 -0.52
C LEU A 83 -5.50 4.07 -1.45
N THR A 84 -4.47 4.91 -1.52
CA THR A 84 -3.19 4.59 -2.16
C THR A 84 -2.18 4.13 -1.11
N LEU A 85 -1.17 3.34 -1.52
CA LEU A 85 -0.14 2.85 -0.60
C LEU A 85 0.86 3.94 -0.19
N ASP A 86 0.96 5.01 -0.97
CA ASP A 86 1.83 6.17 -0.69
C ASP A 86 1.15 7.25 0.16
N ARG A 87 -0.15 7.09 0.48
CA ARG A 87 -0.87 8.04 1.35
C ARG A 87 -0.20 8.12 2.72
N SER A 88 0.01 9.35 3.18
CA SER A 88 0.63 9.60 4.49
C SER A 88 -0.27 9.09 5.62
N ALA A 89 0.29 8.27 6.52
CA ALA A 89 -0.43 7.72 7.67
C ALA A 89 -1.00 8.82 8.59
N THR A 90 -0.37 9.99 8.64
CA THR A 90 -0.81 11.16 9.43
C THR A 90 -2.11 11.79 8.92
N THR A 91 -2.51 11.48 7.68
CA THR A 91 -3.74 12.02 7.05
C THR A 91 -4.92 11.07 7.15
N LEU A 92 -4.76 9.90 7.79
CA LEU A 92 -5.81 8.92 7.96
C LEU A 92 -6.76 9.34 9.09
N SER A 93 -8.06 9.16 8.87
CA SER A 93 -9.06 9.20 9.93
C SER A 93 -8.82 8.07 10.94
N GLY A 94 -9.33 8.25 12.16
CA GLY A 94 -9.25 7.21 13.21
C GLY A 94 -9.83 5.86 12.73
N GLY A 95 -10.97 5.90 12.04
CA GLY A 95 -11.59 4.71 11.47
C GLY A 95 -10.76 4.04 10.35
N GLU A 96 -10.11 4.81 9.48
CA GLU A 96 -9.18 4.25 8.49
C GLU A 96 -7.98 3.58 9.17
N ALA A 97 -7.35 4.24 10.15
CA ALA A 97 -6.21 3.70 10.89
C ALA A 97 -6.57 2.40 11.63
N GLN A 98 -7.76 2.35 12.25
CA GLN A 98 -8.26 1.15 12.92
C GLN A 98 -8.47 -0.01 11.94
N ARG A 99 -9.07 0.25 10.76
CA ARG A 99 -9.27 -0.77 9.74
C ARG A 99 -7.95 -1.27 9.14
N ILE A 100 -6.95 -0.39 8.95
CA ILE A 100 -5.59 -0.81 8.55
C ILE A 100 -4.99 -1.75 9.60
N ARG A 101 -5.13 -1.41 10.88
CA ARG A 101 -4.65 -2.26 11.98
C ARG A 101 -5.35 -3.62 11.94
N LEU A 102 -6.67 -3.66 11.78
CA LEU A 102 -7.44 -4.89 11.66
C LEU A 102 -6.96 -5.76 10.47
N ALA A 103 -6.84 -5.18 9.28
CA ALA A 103 -6.37 -5.88 8.09
C ALA A 103 -4.94 -6.47 8.30
N THR A 104 -4.07 -5.73 8.98
CA THR A 104 -2.71 -6.18 9.32
C THR A 104 -2.74 -7.37 10.28
N GLN A 105 -3.63 -7.34 11.29
CA GLN A 105 -3.77 -8.43 12.25
C GLN A 105 -4.31 -9.71 11.59
N ILE A 106 -5.34 -9.60 10.73
CA ILE A 106 -5.85 -10.73 9.95
C ILE A 106 -4.73 -11.34 9.07
N GLY A 107 -3.89 -10.50 8.47
CA GLY A 107 -2.77 -10.95 7.65
C GLY A 107 -1.63 -11.62 8.42
N SER A 108 -1.49 -11.35 9.72
CA SER A 108 -0.41 -11.90 10.55
C SER A 108 -0.59 -13.39 10.92
N LYS A 109 -1.76 -13.98 10.63
CA LYS A 109 -2.10 -15.39 10.90
C LYS A 109 -1.86 -15.85 12.36
N LEU A 110 -1.89 -14.92 13.31
CA LEU A 110 -1.77 -15.23 14.72
C LEU A 110 -2.96 -16.08 15.18
N MET A 111 -2.69 -17.22 15.84
CA MET A 111 -3.71 -18.07 16.46
C MET A 111 -3.73 -17.85 17.98
N GLY A 112 -4.89 -18.05 18.61
CA GLY A 112 -5.05 -17.91 20.06
C GLY A 112 -5.10 -16.46 20.56
N VAL A 113 -5.45 -15.50 19.70
CA VAL A 113 -5.51 -14.07 20.05
C VAL A 113 -6.97 -13.61 20.15
N LEU A 114 -7.29 -12.90 21.24
CA LEU A 114 -8.53 -12.14 21.38
C LEU A 114 -8.28 -10.68 20.99
N TYR A 115 -8.90 -10.24 19.89
CA TYR A 115 -8.88 -8.83 19.50
C TYR A 115 -10.06 -8.10 20.13
N ILE A 116 -9.78 -7.16 21.03
CA ILE A 116 -10.77 -6.21 21.53
C ILE A 116 -10.64 -4.94 20.70
N LEU A 117 -11.71 -4.62 19.94
CA LEU A 117 -11.80 -3.43 19.11
C LEU A 117 -12.81 -2.48 19.78
N GLU A 118 -12.38 -1.27 20.11
CA GLU A 118 -13.32 -0.26 20.57
C GLU A 118 -14.06 0.34 19.38
N ASN A 119 -15.39 0.30 19.43
CA ASN A 119 -16.27 1.04 18.54
C ASN A 119 -16.54 2.38 19.21
N LEU A 120 -15.94 3.48 18.74
CA LEU A 120 -16.54 4.79 19.01
C LEU A 120 -17.61 5.03 17.95
N GLN A 121 -18.85 5.26 18.42
CA GLN A 121 -19.85 5.97 17.63
C GLN A 121 -19.33 7.34 17.20
#